data_AF-A0A841YHH3-F1
#
_entry.id   AF-A0A841YHH3-F1
#
_cell.length_a   1.000
_cell.length_b   1.000
_cell.length_c   1.000
_cell.angle_alpha   90.00
_cell.angle_beta   90.00
_cell.angle_gamma   90.00
#
_symmetry.space_group_name_H-M   'P 1'
#
loop_
_entity.id
_entity.type
_entity.pdbx_description
1 polymer ?
#
loop_
_entity_poly.entity_id
_entity_poly.type
_entity_poly.pdbx_seq_one_letter_code
_entity_poly.pdbx_strand_id
1 'polypeptide(L)'
;MKQFYDETHSSGEESSRTLWYGYFDSTKDEGLKNQICQLVEADLQKKFEKTPTATHWIFYREELQKDALTETIRSSMMIRFREGKYVVHYNMSDFEFVLFYDAITTWVKELENQLNRK
;
A
#
# COMPACT_ATOMS: atom_id res chain seq x y z
N MET A 1 3.95 -8.84 7.45
CA MET A 1 3.53 -9.24 6.08
C MET A 1 4.73 -9.78 5.31
N LYS A 2 4.56 -10.86 4.51
CA LYS A 2 5.65 -11.46 3.70
C LYS A 2 5.86 -10.67 2.41
N GLN A 3 7.11 -10.41 1.99
CA GLN A 3 7.37 -9.83 0.66
C GLN A 3 7.31 -10.91 -0.43
N PHE A 4 6.68 -10.60 -1.56
CA PHE A 4 6.61 -11.46 -2.74
C PHE A 4 7.64 -11.08 -3.79
N TYR A 5 7.66 -9.81 -4.18
CA TYR A 5 8.48 -9.30 -5.28
C TYR A 5 9.04 -7.92 -4.94
N ASP A 6 10.15 -7.57 -5.58
CA ASP A 6 10.81 -6.27 -5.52
C ASP A 6 11.32 -5.95 -6.92
N GLU A 7 10.58 -5.11 -7.63
CA GLU A 7 10.79 -4.86 -9.05
C GLU A 7 11.14 -3.39 -9.26
N THR A 8 12.09 -3.14 -10.16
CA THR A 8 12.46 -1.76 -10.53
C THR A 8 12.30 -1.61 -12.04
N HIS A 9 11.46 -0.65 -12.43
CA HIS A 9 11.24 -0.29 -13.83
C HIS A 9 11.84 1.08 -14.08
N SER A 10 12.68 1.19 -15.10
CA SER A 10 13.28 2.46 -15.51
C SER A 10 12.91 2.78 -16.95
N SER A 11 12.50 4.03 -17.20
CA SER A 11 12.21 4.55 -18.53
C SER A 11 12.73 5.99 -18.61
N GLY A 12 13.80 6.20 -19.36
CA GLY A 12 14.52 7.47 -19.38
C GLY A 12 15.06 7.83 -18.00
N GLU A 13 14.72 9.03 -17.52
CA GLU A 13 15.12 9.54 -16.20
C GLU A 13 14.25 9.00 -15.06
N GLU A 14 13.07 8.48 -15.37
CA GLU A 14 12.15 7.93 -14.37
C GLU A 14 12.59 6.50 -13.98
N SER A 15 12.63 6.24 -12.67
CA SER A 15 12.94 4.92 -12.12
C SER A 15 11.99 4.64 -10.97
N SER A 16 11.02 3.76 -11.20
CA SER A 16 10.02 3.39 -10.19
C SER A 16 10.34 2.00 -9.65
N ARG A 17 10.50 1.91 -8.33
CA ARG A 17 10.59 0.64 -7.61
C ARG A 17 9.22 0.29 -7.04
N THR A 18 8.84 -0.97 -7.12
CA THR A 18 7.58 -1.50 -6.59
C THR A 18 7.87 -2.75 -5.79
N LEU A 19 7.50 -2.71 -4.50
CA LEU A 19 7.57 -3.83 -3.61
C LEU A 19 6.16 -4.39 -3.41
N TRP A 20 6.04 -5.69 -3.62
CA TRP A 20 4.78 -6.40 -3.49
C TRP A 20 4.81 -7.23 -2.21
N TYR A 21 3.85 -6.99 -1.33
CA TYR A 21 3.69 -7.69 -0.06
C TYR A 21 2.43 -8.54 -0.05
N GLY A 22 2.50 -9.62 0.70
CA GLY A 22 1.39 -10.47 1.06
C GLY A 22 0.44 -9.80 2.03
N TYR A 23 -0.31 -10.65 2.71
CA TYR A 23 -1.67 -10.26 3.06
C TYR A 23 -1.79 -9.51 4.37
N PHE A 24 -2.75 -8.58 4.40
CA PHE A 24 -3.34 -8.05 5.63
C PHE A 24 -4.80 -8.50 5.74
N ASP A 25 -5.29 -8.70 6.96
CA ASP A 25 -6.64 -9.20 7.21
C ASP A 25 -7.70 -8.12 7.02
N SER A 26 -7.54 -7.01 7.75
CA SER A 26 -8.53 -5.95 7.83
C SER A 26 -7.90 -4.62 8.24
N THR A 27 -8.45 -3.52 7.71
CA THR A 27 -8.11 -2.16 8.16
C THR A 27 -8.57 -1.90 9.61
N LYS A 28 -9.37 -2.78 10.21
CA LYS A 28 -9.77 -2.70 11.63
C LYS A 28 -8.70 -3.20 12.61
N ASP A 29 -7.65 -3.87 12.11
CA ASP A 29 -6.53 -4.28 12.97
C ASP A 29 -5.78 -3.04 13.48
N GLU A 30 -5.79 -2.86 14.81
CA GLU A 30 -5.16 -1.73 15.50
C GLU A 30 -3.64 -1.67 15.27
N GLY A 31 -3.00 -2.82 15.03
CA GLY A 31 -1.56 -2.92 14.82
C GLY A 31 -1.11 -2.65 13.37
N LEU A 32 -2.03 -2.73 12.41
CA LEU A 32 -1.69 -2.76 10.99
C LEU A 32 -0.99 -1.47 10.51
N LYS A 33 -1.46 -0.29 10.92
CA LYS A 33 -0.83 0.99 10.54
C LYS A 33 0.62 1.06 11.01
N ASN A 34 0.86 0.69 12.27
CA ASN A 34 2.20 0.70 12.86
C ASN A 34 3.12 -0.31 12.15
N GLN A 35 2.61 -1.50 11.86
CA GLN A 35 3.35 -2.52 11.12
C GLN A 35 3.75 -2.03 9.72
N ILE A 36 2.83 -1.36 9.02
CA ILE A 36 3.09 -0.78 7.70
C ILE A 36 4.15 0.33 7.78
N CYS A 37 3.99 1.28 8.70
CA CYS A 37 4.96 2.38 8.88
C CYS A 37 6.36 1.84 9.16
N GLN A 38 6.48 0.88 10.08
CA GLN A 38 7.77 0.23 10.39
C GLN A 38 8.39 -0.45 9.17
N LEU A 39 7.58 -1.13 8.35
CA LEU A 39 8.04 -1.82 7.15
C LEU A 39 8.51 -0.85 6.07
N VAL A 40 7.74 0.22 5.81
CA VAL A 40 8.10 1.27 4.86
C VAL A 40 9.39 1.98 5.30
N GLU A 41 9.50 2.32 6.57
CA GLU A 41 10.69 2.97 7.14
C GLU A 41 11.93 2.10 7.07
N ALA A 42 11.81 0.82 7.45
CA ALA A 42 12.91 -0.12 7.38
C ALA A 42 13.40 -0.32 5.94
N ASP A 43 12.50 -0.31 4.95
CA ASP A 43 12.89 -0.40 3.55
C ASP A 43 13.60 0.87 3.06
N LEU A 44 13.17 2.06 3.49
CA LEU A 44 13.82 3.32 3.11
C LEU A 44 15.22 3.52 3.69
N GLN A 45 15.55 2.82 4.79
CA GLN A 45 16.92 2.83 5.32
C GLN A 45 17.90 2.01 4.46
N LYS A 46 17.40 1.22 3.50
CA LYS A 46 18.27 0.47 2.59
C LYS A 46 18.94 1.42 1.60
N LYS A 47 20.23 1.19 1.37
CA LYS A 47 21.00 1.94 0.38
C LYS A 47 20.87 1.26 -0.98
N PHE A 48 20.56 2.05 -2.00
CA PHE A 48 20.52 1.61 -3.39
C PHE A 48 21.59 2.37 -4.18
N GLU A 49 22.23 1.70 -5.13
CA GLU A 49 23.22 2.34 -6.01
C GLU A 49 22.60 3.46 -6.86
N LYS A 50 21.34 3.27 -7.27
CA LYS A 50 20.52 4.28 -7.94
C LYS A 50 19.23 4.46 -7.15
N THR A 51 19.01 5.67 -6.63
CA THR A 51 17.77 6.00 -5.92
C THR A 51 16.61 6.08 -6.91
N PRO A 52 15.52 5.31 -6.70
CA PRO A 52 14.31 5.44 -7.50
C PRO A 52 13.71 6.84 -7.41
N THR A 53 13.13 7.35 -8.49
CA THR A 53 12.34 8.59 -8.49
C THR A 53 11.03 8.42 -7.71
N ALA A 54 10.51 7.19 -7.65
CA ALA A 54 9.39 6.80 -6.81
C ALA A 54 9.54 5.37 -6.29
N THR A 55 9.07 5.13 -5.07
CA THR A 55 8.95 3.80 -4.48
C THR A 55 7.49 3.53 -4.14
N HIS A 56 7.01 2.34 -4.50
CA HIS A 56 5.64 1.89 -4.23
C HIS A 56 5.69 0.65 -3.34
N TRP A 57 4.87 0.60 -2.30
CA TRP A 57 4.62 -0.60 -1.51
C TRP A 57 3.16 -1.00 -1.72
N ILE A 58 2.94 -2.18 -2.27
CA ILE A 58 1.61 -2.72 -2.56
C ILE A 58 1.34 -3.87 -1.60
N PHE A 59 0.22 -3.76 -0.87
CA PHE A 59 -0.23 -4.74 0.10
C PHE A 59 -1.58 -5.29 -0.34
N TYR A 60 -1.73 -6.61 -0.27
CA TYR A 60 -2.95 -7.28 -0.68
C TYR A 60 -3.81 -7.66 0.52
N ARG A 61 -5.13 -7.64 0.38
CA ARG A 61 -6.01 -8.21 1.40
C ARG A 61 -6.02 -9.74 1.33
N GLU A 62 -6.09 -10.40 2.48
CA GLU A 62 -6.15 -11.87 2.53
C GLU A 62 -7.46 -12.41 1.94
N GLU A 63 -8.57 -11.81 2.39
CA GLU A 63 -9.91 -12.21 2.01
C GLU A 63 -10.19 -11.89 0.54
N LEU A 64 -10.65 -12.91 -0.19
CA LEU A 64 -11.20 -12.78 -1.53
C LEU A 64 -12.68 -12.47 -1.43
N GLN A 65 -13.13 -11.50 -2.21
CA GLN A 65 -14.55 -11.15 -2.30
C GLN A 65 -15.08 -11.51 -3.68
N LYS A 66 -16.37 -11.86 -3.74
CA LYS A 66 -17.09 -11.96 -5.00
C LYS A 66 -17.87 -10.67 -5.20
N ASP A 67 -17.69 -10.04 -6.34
CA ASP A 67 -18.51 -8.89 -6.71
C ASP A 67 -19.90 -9.32 -7.21
N ALA A 68 -20.71 -8.33 -7.61
CA ALA A 68 -22.04 -8.58 -8.16
C ALA A 68 -22.04 -9.36 -9.49
N LEU A 69 -20.90 -9.38 -10.19
CA LEU A 69 -20.68 -10.12 -11.44
C LEU A 69 -20.02 -11.48 -11.21
N THR A 70 -19.87 -11.90 -9.95
CA THR A 70 -19.23 -13.15 -9.51
C THR A 70 -17.71 -13.24 -9.76
N GLU A 71 -17.08 -12.12 -10.11
CA GLU A 71 -15.64 -12.02 -10.26
C GLU A 71 -14.98 -12.06 -8.89
N THR A 72 -13.84 -12.75 -8.82
CA THR A 72 -13.06 -12.84 -7.58
C THR A 72 -12.12 -11.66 -7.51
N ILE A 73 -12.46 -10.71 -6.66
CA ILE A 73 -11.70 -9.48 -6.46
C ILE A 73 -10.93 -9.52 -5.15
N ARG A 74 -9.80 -8.84 -5.16
CA ARG A 74 -8.94 -8.68 -3.99
C ARG A 74 -8.61 -7.21 -3.82
N SER A 75 -9.06 -6.65 -2.71
CA SER A 75 -8.70 -5.29 -2.33
C SER A 75 -7.21 -5.17 -2.12
N SER A 76 -6.66 -4.02 -2.47
CA SER A 76 -5.24 -3.75 -2.34
C SER A 76 -5.02 -2.34 -1.85
N MET A 77 -3.88 -2.12 -1.20
CA MET A 77 -3.45 -0.82 -0.76
C MET A 77 -2.08 -0.54 -1.35
N MET A 78 -1.92 0.65 -1.89
CA MET A 78 -0.68 1.15 -2.43
C MET A 78 -0.23 2.35 -1.61
N ILE A 79 1.02 2.32 -1.19
CA ILE A 79 1.72 3.47 -0.62
C ILE A 79 2.75 3.90 -1.64
N ARG A 80 2.72 5.16 -2.05
CA ARG A 80 3.72 5.72 -2.96
C ARG A 80 4.52 6.79 -2.25
N PHE A 81 5.83 6.67 -2.28
CA PHE A 81 6.76 7.73 -1.91
C PHE A 81 7.39 8.32 -3.17
N ARG A 82 7.20 9.63 -3.38
CA ARG A 82 7.79 10.41 -4.47
C ARG A 82 8.03 11.83 -3.97
N GLU A 83 9.20 12.40 -4.29
CA GLU A 83 9.53 13.80 -3.96
C GLU A 83 9.32 14.15 -2.47
N GLY A 84 9.68 13.22 -1.57
CA GLY A 84 9.57 13.44 -0.13
C GLY A 84 8.16 13.32 0.44
N LYS A 85 7.17 12.91 -0.34
CA LYS A 85 5.77 12.80 0.09
C LYS A 85 5.23 11.39 -0.08
N TYR A 86 4.47 10.96 0.92
CA TYR A 86 3.68 9.73 0.84
C TYR A 86 2.26 10.02 0.37
N VAL A 87 1.77 9.18 -0.54
CA VAL A 87 0.36 9.10 -0.90
C VAL A 87 -0.10 7.68 -0.67
N VAL A 88 -1.25 7.50 -0.03
CA VAL A 88 -1.85 6.19 0.23
C VAL A 88 -3.14 6.07 -0.57
N HIS A 89 -3.25 4.99 -1.32
CA HIS A 89 -4.46 4.64 -2.06
C HIS A 89 -4.94 3.25 -1.66
N TYR A 90 -6.25 3.06 -1.61
CA TYR A 90 -6.88 1.78 -1.35
C TYR A 90 -7.86 1.47 -2.47
N ASN A 91 -7.62 0.37 -3.17
CA ASN A 91 -8.52 -0.17 -4.17
C ASN A 91 -9.59 -1.01 -3.46
N MET A 92 -10.73 -0.39 -3.19
CA MET A 92 -11.87 -1.02 -2.51
C MET A 92 -12.63 -1.94 -3.46
N SER A 93 -13.24 -2.99 -2.91
CA SER A 93 -14.29 -3.73 -3.61
C SER A 93 -15.62 -2.95 -3.64
N ASP A 94 -16.55 -3.37 -4.49
CA ASP A 94 -17.93 -2.85 -4.48
C ASP A 94 -18.60 -2.99 -3.11
N PHE A 95 -18.39 -4.13 -2.44
CA PHE A 95 -18.95 -4.38 -1.11
C PHE A 95 -18.37 -3.43 -0.06
N GLU A 96 -17.06 -3.22 -0.10
CA GLU A 96 -16.37 -2.28 0.79
C GLU A 96 -16.76 -0.83 0.49
N PHE A 97 -16.95 -0.50 -0.78
CA PHE A 97 -17.43 0.80 -1.22
C PHE A 97 -18.83 1.09 -0.67
N VAL A 98 -19.74 0.11 -0.67
CA VAL A 98 -21.10 0.33 -0.16
C VAL A 98 -21.15 0.36 1.37
N LEU A 99 -20.37 -0.49 2.06
CA LEU A 99 -20.55 -0.72 3.50
C LEU A 99 -19.51 -0.03 4.39
N PHE A 100 -18.32 0.23 3.87
CA PHE A 100 -17.16 0.62 4.68
C PHE A 100 -16.40 1.82 4.12
N TYR A 101 -16.96 2.54 3.14
CA TYR A 101 -16.31 3.67 2.47
C TYR A 101 -15.70 4.68 3.45
N ASP A 102 -16.51 5.20 4.39
CA ASP A 102 -16.05 6.23 5.33
C ASP A 102 -14.96 5.71 6.27
N ALA A 103 -15.11 4.47 6.74
CA ALA A 103 -14.14 3.84 7.64
C ALA A 103 -12.79 3.61 6.94
N ILE A 104 -12.80 3.07 5.71
CA ILE A 104 -11.56 2.84 4.94
C ILE A 104 -10.95 4.17 4.54
N THR A 105 -11.74 5.14 4.07
CA THR A 105 -11.24 6.47 3.68
C THR A 105 -10.58 7.20 4.86
N THR A 106 -11.20 7.13 6.04
CA THR A 106 -10.64 7.71 7.27
C THR A 106 -9.33 7.01 7.63
N TRP A 107 -9.32 5.68 7.62
CA TRP A 107 -8.13 4.89 7.93
C TRP A 107 -6.96 5.19 6.97
N VAL A 108 -7.23 5.31 5.67
CA VAL A 108 -6.25 5.64 4.62
C VAL A 108 -5.64 7.02 4.88
N LYS A 109 -6.48 8.03 5.16
CA LYS A 109 -6.01 9.39 5.49
C LYS A 109 -5.17 9.41 6.76
N GLU A 110 -5.54 8.62 7.77
CA GLU A 110 -4.75 8.52 9.00
C GLU A 110 -3.39 7.89 8.76
N LEU A 111 -3.30 6.82 7.98
CA LEU A 111 -2.03 6.20 7.61
C LEU A 111 -1.16 7.16 6.80
N GLU A 112 -1.73 7.84 5.79
CA GLU A 112 -1.01 8.84 5.00
C GLU A 112 -0.45 9.97 5.87
N ASN A 113 -1.27 10.48 6.80
CA ASN A 113 -0.83 11.50 7.76
C ASN A 113 0.29 10.99 8.67
N GLN A 114 0.22 9.75 9.15
CA GLN A 114 1.28 9.17 9.98
C GLN A 114 2.61 9.07 9.24
N LEU A 115 2.58 8.64 7.97
CA LEU A 115 3.78 8.53 7.13
C LEU A 115 4.40 9.90 6.81
N ASN A 116 3.57 10.93 6.61
CA ASN A 116 4.04 12.29 6.28
C ASN A 116 4.36 13.18 7.50
N ARG A 117 4.07 12.75 8.74
CA ARG A 117 4.34 13.53 9.97
C ARG A 117 5.81 13.48 10.41
N LYS A 118 6.68 12.81 9.66
CA LYS A 118 8.09 12.62 9.99
C LYS A 118 8.99 13.58 9.24
#